data_AF-A0A2S5WPX8-F1
#
_entry.id   AF-A0A2S5WPX8-F1
#
_cell.length_a   1.000
_cell.length_b   1.000
_cell.length_c   1.000
_cell.angle_alpha   90.00
_cell.angle_beta   90.00
_cell.angle_gamma   90.00
#
_symmetry.space_group_name_H-M   'P 1'
#
loop_
_entity.id
_entity.type
_entity.pdbx_description
1 polymer ?
#
loop_
_entity_poly.entity_id
_entity_poly.type
_entity_poly.pdbx_seq_one_letter_code
_entity_poly.pdbx_strand_id
1 'polypeptide(L)'
;MSKKTEGGPLKDGEAMDLLTDRAERWAAQYRNLSDPDRWRADYDAHFAAPALQLARRCTLEARKFGAKDWILALVLWFLIGGTVFLASNFLMQLEPTWQIVFAVFAGLIAVVGIVQSYLETTSEKRATKRLAAKNEWLLNVSRKAAMATLSSRSGASA
;
A
#
# COMPACT_ATOMS: atom_id res chain seq x y z
N MET A 1 26.10 -14.52 3.56
CA MET A 1 25.57 -13.15 3.74
C MET A 1 25.34 -12.54 2.36
N SER A 2 24.08 -12.54 1.90
CA SER A 2 23.73 -12.28 0.51
C SER A 2 23.82 -10.79 0.16
N LYS A 3 24.71 -10.45 -0.78
CA LYS A 3 24.69 -9.19 -1.55
C LYS A 3 23.40 -9.15 -2.38
N LYS A 4 22.31 -8.63 -1.82
CA LYS A 4 21.12 -8.22 -2.56
C LYS A 4 20.55 -7.01 -1.86
N THR A 5 20.80 -5.81 -2.38
CA THR A 5 19.86 -4.67 -2.35
C THR A 5 20.53 -3.42 -2.93
N GLU A 6 20.85 -3.45 -4.22
CA GLU A 6 20.98 -2.19 -4.97
C GLU A 6 20.06 -2.26 -6.19
N GLY A 7 19.06 -1.38 -6.21
CA GLY A 7 18.38 -0.94 -7.44
C GLY A 7 17.05 -1.59 -7.84
N GLY A 8 16.70 -2.80 -7.39
CA GLY A 8 15.50 -3.49 -7.90
C GLY A 8 14.15 -3.07 -7.26
N PRO A 9 13.01 -3.23 -7.96
CA PRO A 9 11.68 -3.10 -7.34
C PRO A 9 11.52 -4.13 -6.21
N LEU A 10 10.96 -3.68 -5.08
CA LEU A 10 10.78 -4.48 -3.87
C LEU A 10 9.29 -4.79 -3.65
N LYS A 11 9.00 -5.97 -3.08
CA LYS A 11 7.65 -6.25 -2.56
C LYS A 11 7.45 -5.49 -1.25
N ASP A 12 6.20 -5.13 -0.96
CA ASP A 12 5.83 -4.42 0.28
C ASP A 12 6.30 -5.14 1.54
N GLY A 13 6.13 -6.47 1.62
CA GLY A 13 6.57 -7.27 2.75
C GLY A 13 8.09 -7.23 2.93
N GLU A 14 8.85 -7.34 1.85
CA GLU A 14 10.31 -7.29 1.90
C GLU A 14 10.83 -5.91 2.33
N ALA A 15 10.19 -4.83 1.86
CA ALA A 15 10.50 -3.47 2.31
C ALA A 15 10.20 -3.26 3.81
N MET A 16 9.10 -3.83 4.30
CA MET A 16 8.73 -3.80 5.72
C MET A 16 9.73 -4.57 6.58
N ASP A 17 10.08 -5.80 6.20
CA ASP A 17 11.01 -6.65 6.94
C ASP A 17 12.39 -5.98 7.01
N LEU A 18 12.90 -5.46 5.89
CA LEU A 18 14.19 -4.78 5.83
C LEU A 18 14.25 -3.55 6.74
N LEU A 19 13.19 -2.75 6.79
CA LEU A 19 13.14 -1.56 7.63
C LEU A 19 13.00 -1.93 9.11
N THR A 20 12.18 -2.93 9.40
CA THR A 20 11.93 -3.44 10.76
C THR A 20 13.18 -4.05 11.35
N ASP A 21 13.87 -4.93 10.63
CA ASP A 21 15.14 -5.53 11.07
C ASP A 21 16.22 -4.47 11.35
N ARG A 22 16.24 -3.39 10.56
CA ARG A 22 17.20 -2.29 10.76
C ARG A 22 16.81 -1.45 11.98
N ALA A 23 15.52 -1.21 12.16
CA ALA A 23 14.95 -0.49 13.29
C ALA A 23 15.20 -1.22 14.62
N GLU A 24 15.03 -2.54 14.65
CA GLU A 24 15.32 -3.38 15.83
C GLU A 24 16.81 -3.42 16.16
N ARG A 25 17.68 -3.57 15.16
CA ARG A 25 19.14 -3.53 15.37
C ARG A 25 19.61 -2.18 15.91
N TRP A 26 19.07 -1.09 15.37
CA TRP A 26 19.32 0.25 15.93
C TRP A 26 18.83 0.34 17.37
N ALA A 27 17.60 -0.10 17.64
CA ALA A 27 17.01 -0.10 18.98
C ALA A 27 17.81 -0.95 19.97
N ALA A 28 18.43 -2.05 19.55
CA ALA A 28 19.28 -2.90 20.39
C ALA A 28 20.63 -2.25 20.74
N GLN A 29 21.16 -1.40 19.86
CA GLN A 29 22.44 -0.70 20.05
C GLN A 29 22.27 0.71 20.65
N TYR A 30 21.04 1.19 20.75
CA TYR A 30 20.73 2.52 21.25
C TYR A 30 21.11 2.66 22.73
N ARG A 31 21.74 3.78 23.09
CA ARG A 31 22.36 4.00 24.41
C ARG A 31 21.49 4.78 25.39
N ASN A 32 20.68 5.72 24.91
CA ASN A 32 19.97 6.67 25.77
C ASN A 32 18.60 6.13 26.20
N LEU A 33 18.55 5.14 27.10
CA LEU A 33 17.31 4.46 27.51
C LEU A 33 16.44 5.24 28.53
N SER A 34 16.81 6.46 28.90
CA SER A 34 16.13 7.21 29.97
C SER A 34 15.01 8.14 29.48
N ASP A 35 14.93 8.42 28.18
CA ASP A 35 14.02 9.43 27.63
C ASP A 35 13.20 8.89 26.44
N PRO A 36 11.95 8.44 26.68
CA PRO A 36 11.07 7.90 25.64
C PRO A 36 10.71 8.88 24.52
N ASP A 37 10.67 10.18 24.80
CA ASP A 37 10.33 11.19 23.78
C ASP A 37 11.52 11.42 22.85
N ARG A 38 12.74 11.36 23.39
CA ARG A 38 13.97 11.40 22.59
C ARG A 38 14.13 10.19 21.68
N TRP A 39 13.64 9.01 22.08
CA TRP A 39 13.67 7.82 21.22
C TRP A 39 12.93 8.06 19.91
N ARG A 40 11.75 8.68 19.97
CA ARG A 40 10.92 8.95 18.79
C ARG A 40 11.61 9.95 17.86
N ALA A 41 12.15 11.04 18.42
CA ALA A 41 12.85 12.05 17.64
C ALA A 41 14.09 11.47 16.92
N ASP A 42 14.91 10.69 17.63
CA ASP A 42 16.10 10.06 17.06
C ASP A 42 15.75 8.99 16.02
N TYR A 43 14.66 8.24 16.26
CA TYR A 43 14.14 7.27 15.30
C TYR A 43 13.71 7.96 14.00
N ASP A 44 12.86 8.98 14.09
CA ASP A 44 12.32 9.66 12.91
C ASP A 44 13.47 10.32 12.11
N ALA A 45 14.47 10.90 12.79
CA ALA A 45 15.67 11.45 12.14
C ALA A 45 16.51 10.37 11.43
N HIS A 46 16.68 9.19 12.03
CA HIS A 46 17.51 8.13 11.48
C HIS A 46 16.83 7.35 10.34
N PHE A 47 15.50 7.21 10.38
CA PHE A 47 14.75 6.33 9.48
C PHE A 47 13.88 7.04 8.45
N ALA A 48 13.67 8.36 8.51
CA ALA A 48 12.89 9.08 7.51
C ALA A 48 13.41 8.91 6.08
N ALA A 49 14.71 9.08 5.85
CA ALA A 49 15.29 8.94 4.51
C ALA A 49 15.33 7.48 4.01
N PRO A 50 15.76 6.49 4.82
CA PRO A 50 15.67 5.07 4.45
C PRO A 50 14.24 4.59 4.14
N ALA A 51 13.25 5.01 4.94
CA ALA A 51 11.86 4.63 4.72
C ALA A 51 11.33 5.20 3.39
N LEU A 52 11.66 6.45 3.06
CA LEU A 52 11.28 7.05 1.79
C LEU A 52 11.90 6.34 0.59
N GLN A 53 13.17 5.92 0.69
CA GLN A 53 13.84 5.16 -0.37
C GLN A 53 13.18 3.79 -0.59
N LEU A 54 12.83 3.08 0.50
CA LEU A 54 12.11 1.80 0.40
C LEU A 54 10.69 1.99 -0.15
N ALA A 55 9.98 3.03 0.31
CA ALA A 55 8.65 3.38 -0.20
C ALA A 55 8.66 3.62 -1.71
N ARG A 56 9.68 4.32 -2.24
CA ARG A 56 9.84 4.52 -3.70
C ARG A 56 10.06 3.22 -4.45
N ARG A 57 10.78 2.26 -3.86
CA ARG A 57 11.07 0.96 -4.50
C ARG A 57 9.89 0.00 -4.47
N CYS A 58 8.94 0.16 -3.56
CA CYS A 58 7.75 -0.68 -3.47
C CYS A 58 6.47 -0.01 -4.00
N THR A 59 6.50 1.30 -4.26
CA THR A 59 5.35 2.04 -4.79
C THR A 59 5.48 2.24 -6.30
N LEU A 60 4.44 1.89 -7.05
CA LEU A 60 4.37 2.20 -8.48
C LEU A 60 4.14 3.69 -8.71
N GLU A 61 5.03 4.30 -9.51
CA GLU A 61 4.91 5.67 -9.98
C GLU A 61 3.73 5.83 -10.95
N ALA A 62 3.32 7.08 -11.17
CA ALA A 62 2.37 7.39 -12.22
C ALA A 62 2.97 7.02 -13.58
N ARG A 63 2.22 6.28 -14.39
CA ARG A 63 2.65 5.88 -15.73
C ARG A 63 1.51 6.00 -16.72
N LYS A 64 1.85 6.06 -18.00
CA LYS A 64 0.86 6.00 -19.07
C LYS A 64 0.10 4.67 -18.99
N PHE A 65 -1.22 4.75 -19.14
CA PHE A 65 -2.09 3.58 -19.17
C PHE A 65 -1.86 2.83 -20.48
N GLY A 66 -1.23 1.66 -20.40
CA GLY A 66 -0.83 0.88 -21.55
C GLY A 66 -1.99 0.04 -22.12
N ALA A 67 -1.79 -0.53 -23.30
CA ALA A 67 -2.77 -1.43 -23.91
C ALA A 67 -3.11 -2.65 -23.02
N LYS A 68 -2.10 -3.19 -22.31
CA LYS A 68 -2.32 -4.27 -21.33
C LYS A 68 -3.21 -3.84 -20.17
N ASP A 69 -3.05 -2.61 -19.69
CA ASP A 69 -3.86 -2.08 -18.59
C ASP A 69 -5.30 -1.85 -19.02
N TRP A 70 -5.52 -1.40 -20.27
CA TRP A 70 -6.85 -1.31 -20.89
C TRP A 70 -7.52 -2.67 -20.98
N ILE A 71 -6.84 -3.69 -21.52
CA ILE A 71 -7.39 -5.04 -21.63
C ILE A 71 -7.73 -5.58 -20.24
N LEU A 72 -6.83 -5.43 -19.26
CA LEU A 72 -7.04 -5.92 -17.91
C LEU A 72 -8.21 -5.21 -17.23
N ALA A 73 -8.28 -3.87 -17.33
CA ALA A 73 -9.36 -3.09 -16.74
C ALA A 73 -10.71 -3.43 -17.38
N LEU A 74 -10.79 -3.52 -18.71
CA LEU A 74 -12.02 -3.92 -19.40
C LEU A 74 -12.48 -5.30 -18.95
N VAL A 75 -11.60 -6.30 -19.03
CA VAL A 75 -11.95 -7.68 -18.63
C VAL A 75 -12.39 -7.74 -17.17
N LEU A 76 -11.65 -7.12 -16.25
CA LEU A 76 -11.96 -7.12 -14.83
C LEU A 76 -13.32 -6.48 -14.55
N TRP A 77 -13.56 -5.27 -15.07
CA TRP A 77 -14.78 -4.52 -14.78
C TRP A 77 -16.01 -5.06 -15.49
N PHE A 78 -15.86 -5.63 -16.69
CA PHE A 78 -16.95 -6.38 -17.33
C PHE A 78 -17.28 -7.67 -16.59
N LEU A 79 -16.28 -8.39 -16.05
CA LEU A 79 -16.56 -9.55 -15.20
C LEU A 79 -17.32 -9.15 -13.95
N ILE A 80 -16.87 -8.11 -13.24
CA ILE A 80 -17.56 -7.61 -12.04
C ILE A 80 -18.98 -7.16 -12.37
N GLY A 81 -19.15 -6.30 -13.39
CA GLY A 81 -20.47 -5.82 -13.82
C GLY A 81 -21.38 -6.95 -14.27
N GLY A 82 -20.86 -7.90 -15.05
CA GLY A 82 -21.57 -9.08 -15.50
C GLY A 82 -21.99 -10.00 -14.34
N THR A 83 -21.11 -10.23 -13.36
CA THR A 83 -21.46 -10.99 -12.16
C THR A 83 -22.52 -10.29 -11.35
N VAL A 84 -22.44 -8.97 -11.14
CA VAL A 84 -23.47 -8.20 -10.43
C VAL A 84 -24.81 -8.31 -11.15
N PHE A 85 -24.83 -8.18 -12.48
CA PHE A 85 -26.04 -8.33 -13.28
C PHE A 85 -26.63 -9.73 -13.19
N LEU A 86 -25.83 -10.78 -13.42
CA LEU A 86 -26.27 -12.17 -13.38
C LEU A 86 -26.76 -12.57 -11.99
N ALA A 87 -26.04 -12.17 -10.94
CA ALA A 87 -26.44 -12.41 -9.56
C ALA A 87 -27.75 -11.70 -9.24
N SER A 88 -27.90 -10.43 -9.66
CA SER A 88 -29.16 -9.68 -9.45
C SER A 88 -30.32 -10.35 -10.18
N ASN A 89 -30.12 -10.77 -11.44
CA ASN A 89 -31.16 -11.44 -12.22
C ASN A 89 -31.55 -12.80 -11.62
N PHE A 90 -30.57 -13.58 -11.16
CA PHE A 90 -30.80 -14.89 -10.55
C PHE A 90 -31.48 -14.78 -9.17
N LEU A 91 -31.05 -13.84 -8.33
CA LEU A 91 -31.56 -13.69 -6.97
C LEU A 91 -32.91 -12.98 -6.91
N MET A 92 -33.15 -12.00 -7.77
CA MET A 92 -34.37 -11.18 -7.74
C MET A 92 -35.41 -11.59 -8.78
N GLN A 93 -35.10 -12.56 -9.66
CA GLN A 93 -36.00 -13.02 -10.73
C GLN A 93 -36.64 -11.86 -11.50
N LEU A 94 -35.80 -10.95 -11.96
CA LEU A 94 -36.22 -9.64 -12.46
C LEU A 94 -37.13 -9.79 -13.70
N GLU A 95 -38.22 -9.04 -13.71
CA GLU A 95 -39.05 -8.86 -14.91
C GLU A 95 -38.23 -8.21 -16.04
N PRO A 96 -38.61 -8.40 -17.32
CA PRO A 96 -37.83 -7.92 -18.47
C PRO A 96 -37.51 -6.42 -18.42
N THR A 97 -38.44 -5.59 -17.94
CA THR A 97 -38.22 -4.15 -17.78
C THR A 97 -37.14 -3.85 -16.75
N TRP A 98 -37.14 -4.56 -15.62
CA TRP A 98 -36.12 -4.40 -14.57
C TRP A 98 -34.76 -4.96 -14.99
N GLN A 99 -34.71 -6.00 -15.83
CA GLN A 99 -33.45 -6.48 -16.40
C GLN A 99 -32.72 -5.38 -17.19
N ILE A 100 -33.44 -4.56 -17.96
CA ILE A 100 -32.83 -3.43 -18.70
C ILE A 100 -32.23 -2.42 -17.72
N VAL A 101 -32.96 -2.06 -16.66
CA VAL A 101 -32.48 -1.13 -15.62
C VAL A 101 -31.19 -1.65 -14.99
N PHE A 102 -31.19 -2.91 -14.54
CA PHE A 102 -30.01 -3.52 -13.94
C PHE A 102 -28.84 -3.67 -14.92
N ALA A 103 -29.11 -3.94 -16.21
CA ALA A 103 -28.07 -3.98 -17.23
C ALA A 103 -27.42 -2.60 -17.42
N VAL A 104 -28.21 -1.52 -17.43
CA VAL A 104 -27.68 -0.14 -17.47
C VAL A 104 -26.84 0.15 -16.24
N PHE A 105 -27.29 -0.20 -15.04
CA PHE A 105 -26.52 -0.02 -13.81
C PHE A 105 -25.21 -0.82 -13.83
N ALA A 106 -25.23 -2.08 -14.26
CA ALA A 106 -24.04 -2.90 -14.40
C ALA A 106 -23.03 -2.28 -15.40
N GLY A 107 -23.53 -1.74 -16.52
CA GLY A 107 -22.72 -0.98 -17.47
C GLY A 107 -22.08 0.27 -16.85
N LEU A 108 -22.86 1.05 -16.08
CA LEU A 108 -22.35 2.23 -15.38
C LEU A 108 -21.26 1.87 -14.35
N ILE A 109 -21.45 0.79 -13.59
CA ILE A 109 -20.44 0.30 -12.65
C ILE A 109 -19.14 -0.03 -13.39
N ALA A 110 -19.23 -0.74 -14.52
CA ALA A 110 -18.06 -1.10 -15.31
C ALA A 110 -17.33 0.16 -15.84
N VAL A 111 -18.06 1.14 -16.38
CA VAL A 111 -17.49 2.39 -16.89
C VAL A 111 -16.78 3.18 -15.78
N VAL A 112 -17.44 3.35 -14.62
CA VAL A 112 -16.86 4.06 -13.47
C VAL A 112 -15.58 3.36 -13.01
N GLY A 113 -15.61 2.03 -12.92
CA GLY A 113 -14.45 1.23 -12.55
C GLY A 113 -13.28 1.40 -13.51
N ILE A 114 -13.52 1.36 -14.81
CA ILE A 114 -12.48 1.56 -15.85
C ILE A 114 -11.86 2.96 -15.72
N VAL A 115 -12.69 4.00 -15.60
CA VAL A 115 -12.23 5.39 -15.41
C VAL A 115 -11.40 5.51 -14.14
N GLN A 116 -11.82 4.85 -13.05
CA GLN A 116 -11.06 4.85 -11.79
C GLN A 116 -9.69 4.19 -11.97
N SER A 117 -9.61 3.02 -12.61
CA SER A 117 -8.35 2.33 -12.89
C SER A 117 -7.40 3.18 -13.75
N TYR A 118 -7.95 3.90 -14.73
CA TYR A 118 -7.19 4.86 -15.54
C TYR A 118 -6.64 6.00 -14.68
N LEU A 119 -7.48 6.66 -13.88
CA LEU A 119 -7.08 7.78 -13.02
C LEU A 119 -6.06 7.36 -11.95
N GLU A 120 -6.21 6.17 -11.37
CA GLU A 120 -5.27 5.63 -10.39
C GLU A 120 -3.88 5.36 -10.98
N THR A 121 -3.81 5.02 -12.26
CA THR A 121 -2.54 4.71 -12.91
C THR A 121 -1.85 5.97 -13.43
N THR A 122 -2.64 6.92 -13.96
CA THR A 122 -2.11 8.10 -14.67
C THR A 122 -1.93 9.34 -13.79
N SER A 123 -2.64 9.45 -12.67
CA SER A 123 -2.61 10.65 -11.84
C SER A 123 -1.37 10.73 -10.94
N GLU A 124 -0.51 11.71 -11.17
CA GLU A 124 0.63 12.04 -10.30
C GLU A 124 0.19 12.38 -8.87
N LYS A 125 -0.92 13.11 -8.71
CA LYS A 125 -1.49 13.44 -7.39
C LYS A 125 -1.86 12.18 -6.60
N ARG A 126 -2.35 11.13 -7.28
CA ARG A 126 -2.67 9.86 -6.62
C ARG A 126 -1.40 9.05 -6.34
N ALA A 127 -0.44 9.04 -7.26
CA ALA A 127 0.84 8.36 -7.05
C ALA A 127 1.63 8.94 -5.87
N THR A 128 1.71 10.27 -5.76
CA THR A 128 2.33 10.96 -4.62
C THR A 128 1.62 10.66 -3.31
N LYS A 129 0.28 10.66 -3.30
CA LYS A 129 -0.51 10.25 -2.12
C LYS A 129 -0.24 8.80 -1.71
N ARG A 130 -0.13 7.87 -2.68
CA ARG A 130 0.23 6.46 -2.40
C ARG A 130 1.63 6.35 -1.81
N LEU A 131 2.60 7.07 -2.38
CA LEU A 131 3.97 7.08 -1.88
C LEU A 131 4.03 7.61 -0.45
N ALA A 132 3.34 8.72 -0.16
CA ALA A 132 3.26 9.28 1.18
C ALA A 132 2.63 8.30 2.18
N ALA A 133 1.49 7.70 1.81
CA ALA A 133 0.83 6.70 2.65
C ALA A 133 1.71 5.46 2.89
N LYS A 134 2.46 5.01 1.88
CA LYS A 134 3.39 3.88 2.00
C LYS A 134 4.58 4.22 2.90
N ASN A 135 5.15 5.41 2.77
CA ASN A 135 6.22 5.90 3.64
C ASN A 135 5.76 5.96 5.10
N GLU A 136 4.58 6.55 5.35
CA GLU A 136 3.99 6.65 6.68
C GLU A 136 3.69 5.27 7.28
N TRP A 137 3.14 4.36 6.48
CA TRP A 137 2.88 2.98 6.91
C TRP A 137 4.18 2.26 7.32
N LEU A 138 5.22 2.34 6.49
CA LEU A 138 6.52 1.74 6.79
C LEU A 138 7.09 2.29 8.10
N LEU A 139 7.16 3.62 8.24
CA LEU A 139 7.65 4.27 9.46
C LEU A 139 6.85 3.85 10.69
N ASN A 140 5.52 3.79 10.60
CA ASN A 140 4.67 3.40 11.72
C ASN A 140 4.91 1.96 12.19
N VAL A 141 5.05 1.02 11.26
CA VAL A 141 5.28 -0.39 11.59
C VAL A 141 6.66 -0.58 12.22
N SER A 142 7.72 -0.10 11.56
CA SER A 142 9.08 -0.29 12.04
C SER A 142 9.37 0.50 13.32
N ARG A 143 8.73 1.66 13.52
CA ARG A 143 8.81 2.41 14.77
C ARG A 143 8.19 1.64 15.93
N LYS A 144 7.01 1.02 15.73
CA LYS A 144 6.39 0.19 16.78
C LYS A 144 7.33 -0.94 17.24
N ALA A 145 7.98 -1.62 16.29
CA ALA A 145 8.96 -2.66 16.59
C ALA A 145 10.18 -2.12 17.36
N ALA A 146 10.77 -1.01 16.90
CA ALA A 146 11.90 -0.37 17.60
C ALA A 146 11.54 0.09 19.02
N MET A 147 10.38 0.74 19.19
CA MET A 147 9.93 1.22 20.50
C MET A 147 9.64 0.08 21.46
N ALA A 148 9.08 -1.04 20.98
CA ALA A 148 8.90 -2.23 21.79
C ALA A 148 10.25 -2.75 22.33
N THR A 149 11.27 -2.84 21.47
CA THR A 149 12.63 -3.24 21.84
C THR A 149 13.30 -2.25 22.80
N LEU A 150 13.11 -0.94 22.63
CA LEU A 150 13.63 0.06 23.56
C LEU A 150 12.93 -0.02 24.93
N SER A 151 11.61 -0.18 24.93
CA SER A 151 10.83 -0.30 26.17
C SER A 151 11.25 -1.52 26.99
N SER A 152 11.43 -2.68 26.34
CA SER A 152 11.87 -3.91 27.02
C SER A 152 13.27 -3.77 27.60
N ARG A 153 14.18 -3.12 26.87
CA ARG A 153 15.54 -2.82 27.35
C ARG A 153 15.55 -1.82 28.51
N SER A 154 14.73 -0.77 28.44
CA SER A 154 14.63 0.23 29.51
C SER A 154 14.08 -0.36 30.80
N GLY A 155 13.07 -1.23 30.70
CA GLY A 155 12.50 -1.95 31.85
C GLY A 155 13.41 -3.03 32.41
N ALA A 156 14.30 -3.61 31.60
CA ALA A 156 15.34 -4.53 32.07
C ALA A 156 16.55 -3.80 32.70
N SER A 157 16.70 -2.50 32.46
CA SER A 157 17.77 -1.66 33.02
C SER A 157 17.36 -0.85 34.26
N ALA A 158 16.10 -0.95 34.68
CA ALA A 158 15.55 -0.36 35.91
C ALA A 158 15.64 -1.37 37.06
#